data_AF-A0A2Z2PBT7-F1
#
_entry.id   AF-A0A2Z2PBT7-F1
#
_cell.length_a   1.000
_cell.length_b   1.000
_cell.length_c   1.000
_cell.angle_alpha   90.00
_cell.angle_beta   90.00
_cell.angle_gamma   90.00
#
_symmetry.space_group_name_H-M   'P 1'
#
loop_
_entity.id
_entity.type
_entity.pdbx_description
1 polymer ?
#
loop_
_entity_poly.entity_id
_entity_poly.type
_entity_poly.pdbx_seq_one_letter_code
_entity_poly.pdbx_strand_id
1 'polypeptide(L)'
;MDKTLEEMKRGGAIIVLSCAMAALVWLAPVSAYPNTSKGELVAAALDAVILPLVDMVGKVLLIVALGMVAALGAGHALGLRLPRPSAPAFPPLPERPAPDEEIDTPVAPLARRRGLAAMAELRVAEAEPTVPRKPQTIALEAQARAVLGDDFTLTDDIADCAMSLAAEWQRRGTPHGQRVDPIAIIRKARDKDRDWSNDRSWFGGLPKLGGQAWPRGKNGVPLPFVAQLDLAEIAAANPDTPLPREGSLAFFINEGAVLHVPPGDHQPTPAPDDLPHAYEEDGYPLPEVRSPLTHSLFPFWPVEPARMRLPEDLPPVSEDEDDLEIIDAAQVAASAAITPRREYAFSTGGRLTEGIAGAETMWWYGAGLVLRQLQAALAYVPRAIAGRESSIAKGKEYQARLLAAPELDEKALADSRAWEERNRADIPKIEAEGRGLAEFAARFETFVAGRDPWSEMTAEEAALLKEVMETARRDFEQLCRFHVSLSLRDVRNATIRRMITGDQRAAAAIPDAVLALLNEQYRLPTSWQHQMFGLGGCRQTNRYDHMCDHLLLQIVYDDLPEFRFGDMGLYQFWISPENLAAGRWDKVQLTFECG
;
A
#
# COMPACT_ATOMS: atom_id res chain seq x y z
N MET A 1 24.94 27.19 -15.65
CA MET A 1 25.98 26.25 -16.10
C MET A 1 26.84 25.80 -14.93
N ASP A 2 27.32 26.71 -14.07
CA ASP A 2 28.14 26.35 -12.89
C ASP A 2 27.39 25.52 -11.83
N LYS A 3 26.11 25.80 -11.57
CA LYS A 3 25.28 25.03 -10.62
C LYS A 3 25.03 23.59 -11.08
N THR A 4 24.86 23.40 -12.39
CA THR A 4 24.70 22.08 -13.03
C THR A 4 26.01 21.29 -13.01
N LEU A 5 27.15 21.98 -13.12
CA LEU A 5 28.47 21.37 -13.00
C LEU A 5 28.78 20.93 -11.55
N GLU A 6 28.30 21.69 -10.56
CA GLU A 6 28.44 21.35 -9.13
C GLU A 6 27.52 20.18 -8.73
N GLU A 7 26.29 20.13 -9.25
CA GLU A 7 25.35 19.02 -9.04
C GLU A 7 25.83 17.74 -9.75
N MET A 8 26.42 17.84 -10.94
CA MET A 8 27.06 16.70 -11.62
C MET A 8 28.31 16.20 -10.87
N LYS A 9 29.10 17.10 -10.25
CA LYS A 9 30.23 16.71 -9.40
C LYS A 9 29.78 15.98 -8.13
N ARG A 10 28.67 16.42 -7.51
CA ARG A 10 28.07 15.74 -6.35
C ARG A 10 27.46 14.39 -6.71
N GLY A 11 26.76 14.31 -7.85
CA GLY A 11 26.23 13.05 -8.38
C GLY A 11 27.34 12.04 -8.73
N GLY A 12 28.43 12.52 -9.34
CA GLY A 12 29.61 11.70 -9.64
C GLY A 12 30.32 11.19 -8.38
N ALA A 13 30.44 12.02 -7.34
CA ALA A 13 31.05 11.63 -6.07
C ALA A 13 30.26 10.52 -5.35
N ILE A 14 28.93 10.57 -5.40
CA ILE A 14 28.05 9.55 -4.81
C ILE A 14 28.18 8.22 -5.56
N ILE A 15 28.22 8.24 -6.89
CA ILE A 15 28.39 7.03 -7.71
C ILE A 15 29.76 6.39 -7.47
N VAL A 16 30.82 7.20 -7.35
CA VAL A 16 32.19 6.71 -7.05
C VAL A 16 32.27 6.09 -5.65
N LEU A 17 31.61 6.69 -4.64
CA LEU A 17 31.57 6.16 -3.28
C LEU A 17 30.80 4.83 -3.21
N SER A 18 29.69 4.70 -3.93
CA SER A 18 28.91 3.46 -4.03
C SER A 18 29.69 2.36 -4.76
N CYS A 19 30.43 2.68 -5.83
CA CYS A 19 31.28 1.73 -6.53
C CYS A 19 32.50 1.29 -5.68
N ALA A 20 33.07 2.20 -4.88
CA ALA A 20 34.17 1.88 -3.97
C ALA A 20 33.72 0.98 -2.81
N MET A 21 32.51 1.18 -2.27
CA MET A 21 31.95 0.27 -1.27
C MET A 21 31.59 -1.10 -1.86
N ALA A 22 31.01 -1.14 -3.07
CA ALA A 22 30.73 -2.40 -3.76
C ALA A 22 32.02 -3.19 -4.05
N ALA A 23 33.11 -2.51 -4.42
CA ALA A 23 34.42 -3.13 -4.61
C ALA A 23 35.05 -3.61 -3.29
N LEU A 24 34.88 -2.88 -2.18
CA LEU A 24 35.34 -3.29 -0.85
C LEU A 24 34.60 -4.53 -0.33
N VAL A 25 33.30 -4.64 -0.64
CA VAL A 25 32.48 -5.81 -0.33
C VAL A 25 32.86 -7.00 -1.22
N TRP A 26 33.14 -6.77 -2.50
CA TRP A 26 33.53 -7.82 -3.45
C TRP A 26 34.95 -8.37 -3.23
N LEU A 27 35.85 -7.57 -2.65
CA LEU A 27 37.25 -7.96 -2.35
C LEU A 27 37.42 -8.67 -0.99
N ALA A 28 36.35 -8.84 -0.23
CA ALA A 28 36.34 -9.62 1.00
C ALA A 28 35.51 -10.90 0.77
N PRO A 29 36.06 -11.94 0.11
CA PRO A 29 37.06 -12.80 0.78
C PRO A 29 38.07 -13.47 -0.19
N VAL A 30 39.38 -13.24 0.04
CA VAL A 30 40.41 -14.19 -0.41
C VAL A 30 41.33 -14.48 0.77
N SER A 31 41.02 -15.57 1.47
CA SER A 31 41.91 -16.20 2.44
C SER A 31 43.02 -16.95 1.69
N ALA A 32 44.05 -16.24 1.27
CA ALA A 32 45.37 -16.83 0.97
C ALA A 32 46.40 -15.69 0.93
N TYR A 33 47.60 -15.96 1.44
CA TYR A 33 48.79 -15.10 1.52
C TYR A 33 48.98 -14.30 2.82
N PRO A 34 49.91 -14.75 3.70
CA PRO A 34 50.45 -13.93 4.77
C PRO A 34 51.58 -13.05 4.22
N ASN A 35 51.62 -11.79 4.65
CA ASN A 35 52.70 -10.80 4.47
C ASN A 35 52.67 -9.92 3.21
N THR A 36 51.77 -8.93 3.18
CA THR A 36 52.04 -7.57 2.68
C THR A 36 51.06 -6.59 3.33
N SER A 37 51.49 -5.37 3.66
CA SER A 37 50.66 -4.36 4.33
C SER A 37 49.55 -3.88 3.38
N LYS A 38 48.30 -4.21 3.73
CA LYS A 38 47.06 -4.00 2.97
C LYS A 38 46.86 -2.59 2.36
N GLY A 39 47.54 -1.57 2.86
CA GLY A 39 47.39 -0.19 2.37
C GLY A 39 47.98 0.07 0.97
N GLU A 40 49.10 -0.57 0.60
CA GLU A 40 49.78 -0.26 -0.66
C GLU A 40 49.10 -0.90 -1.88
N LEU A 41 48.50 -2.08 -1.69
CA LEU A 41 47.84 -2.83 -2.76
C LEU A 41 46.48 -2.22 -3.13
N VAL A 42 45.78 -1.67 -2.13
CA VAL A 42 44.52 -0.93 -2.32
C VAL A 42 44.78 0.41 -3.02
N ALA A 43 45.85 1.13 -2.64
CA ALA A 43 46.24 2.38 -3.29
C ALA A 43 46.61 2.19 -4.78
N ALA A 44 47.37 1.14 -5.10
CA ALA A 44 47.76 0.84 -6.48
C ALA A 44 46.57 0.44 -7.38
N ALA A 45 45.59 -0.29 -6.84
CA ALA A 45 44.38 -0.69 -7.57
C ALA A 45 43.43 0.49 -7.84
N LEU A 46 43.31 1.42 -6.88
CA LEU A 46 42.55 2.66 -7.03
C LEU A 46 43.10 3.54 -8.15
N ASP A 47 44.42 3.70 -8.22
CA ASP A 47 45.09 4.53 -9.25
C ASP A 47 45.07 3.90 -10.65
N ALA A 48 45.24 2.58 -10.75
CA ALA A 48 45.40 1.92 -12.06
C ALA A 48 44.06 1.63 -12.78
N VAL A 49 42.96 1.46 -12.04
CA VAL A 49 41.71 0.91 -12.62
C VAL A 49 40.53 1.85 -12.46
N ILE A 50 40.34 2.46 -11.29
CA ILE A 50 39.12 3.21 -10.99
C ILE A 50 39.15 4.60 -11.64
N LEU A 51 40.28 5.32 -11.52
CA LEU A 51 40.44 6.66 -12.09
C LEU A 51 40.24 6.71 -13.63
N PRO A 52 40.81 5.79 -14.43
CA PRO A 52 40.56 5.75 -15.88
C PRO A 52 39.11 5.40 -16.26
N LEU A 53 38.44 4.55 -15.47
CA LEU A 53 37.06 4.13 -15.73
C LEU A 53 36.07 5.28 -15.50
N VAL A 54 36.29 6.07 -14.45
CA VAL A 54 35.49 7.27 -14.14
C VAL A 54 35.60 8.33 -15.25
N ASP A 55 36.80 8.53 -15.81
CA ASP A 55 37.02 9.45 -16.93
C ASP A 55 36.32 8.96 -18.22
N MET A 56 36.32 7.65 -18.48
CA MET A 56 35.62 7.06 -19.64
C MET A 56 34.10 7.23 -19.55
N VAL A 57 33.50 6.95 -18.39
CA VAL A 57 32.04 7.06 -18.19
C VAL A 57 31.57 8.52 -18.30
N GLY A 58 32.34 9.46 -17.75
CA GLY A 58 32.05 10.89 -17.88
C GLY A 58 32.00 11.37 -19.34
N LYS A 59 32.90 10.86 -20.19
CA LYS A 59 32.96 11.21 -21.62
C LYS A 59 31.77 10.66 -22.42
N VAL A 60 31.30 9.45 -22.11
CA VAL A 60 30.16 8.83 -22.82
C VAL A 60 28.85 9.58 -22.53
N LEU A 61 28.61 9.94 -21.27
CA LEU A 61 27.39 10.68 -20.88
C LEU A 61 27.33 12.07 -21.53
N LEU A 62 28.48 12.75 -21.68
CA LEU A 62 28.56 14.04 -22.35
C LEU A 62 28.19 13.95 -23.85
N ILE A 63 28.62 12.88 -24.53
CA ILE A 63 28.31 12.65 -25.96
C ILE A 63 26.82 12.40 -26.17
N VAL A 64 26.19 11.61 -25.29
CA VAL A 64 24.75 11.31 -25.34
C VAL A 64 23.90 12.56 -25.12
N ALA A 65 24.27 13.40 -24.16
CA ALA A 65 23.58 14.67 -23.89
C ALA A 65 23.67 15.64 -25.09
N LEU A 66 24.84 15.74 -25.73
CA LEU A 66 25.03 16.55 -26.93
C LEU A 66 24.20 16.03 -28.12
N GLY A 67 24.05 14.72 -28.27
CA GLY A 67 23.21 14.10 -29.29
C GLY A 67 21.71 14.43 -29.16
N MET A 68 21.18 14.43 -27.92
CA MET A 68 19.77 14.77 -27.68
C MET A 68 19.45 16.24 -27.98
N VAL A 69 20.37 17.15 -27.61
CA VAL A 69 20.21 18.59 -27.87
C VAL A 69 20.23 18.88 -29.38
N ALA A 70 21.09 18.18 -30.14
CA ALA A 70 21.12 18.30 -31.60
C ALA A 70 19.82 17.80 -32.26
N ALA A 71 19.25 16.69 -31.77
CA ALA A 71 18.00 16.13 -32.29
C ALA A 71 16.79 17.04 -32.05
N LEU A 72 16.72 17.67 -30.87
CA LEU A 72 15.67 18.65 -30.53
C LEU A 72 15.79 19.93 -31.37
N GLY A 73 17.01 20.41 -31.61
CA GLY A 73 17.26 21.55 -32.50
C GLY A 73 16.84 21.26 -33.95
N ALA A 74 17.12 20.07 -34.46
CA ALA A 74 16.75 19.65 -35.81
C ALA A 74 15.23 19.54 -35.99
N GLY A 75 14.49 18.99 -35.01
CA GLY A 75 13.03 18.93 -35.05
C GLY A 75 12.36 20.30 -35.11
N HIS A 76 12.95 21.30 -34.46
CA HIS A 76 12.45 22.67 -34.50
C HIS A 76 12.78 23.39 -35.82
N ALA A 77 14.00 23.19 -36.35
CA ALA A 77 14.40 23.73 -37.65
C ALA A 77 13.59 23.16 -38.84
N LEU A 78 13.10 21.92 -38.71
CA LEU A 78 12.28 21.24 -39.72
C LEU A 78 10.78 21.56 -39.62
N GLY A 79 10.36 22.44 -38.70
CA GLY A 79 8.99 22.95 -38.65
C GLY A 79 7.91 21.92 -38.34
N LEU A 80 8.27 20.79 -37.72
CA LEU A 80 7.33 19.73 -37.33
C LEU A 80 6.38 20.24 -36.24
N ARG A 81 5.16 20.63 -36.63
CA ARG A 81 4.06 20.92 -35.70
C ARG A 81 3.12 19.74 -35.62
N LEU A 82 2.89 19.24 -34.41
CA LEU A 82 1.89 18.21 -34.15
C LEU A 82 0.48 18.75 -34.47
N PRO A 83 -0.36 18.00 -35.19
CA PRO A 83 -1.68 18.48 -35.60
C PRO A 83 -2.65 18.57 -34.42
N ARG A 84 -3.44 19.64 -34.38
CA ARG A 84 -4.57 19.80 -33.46
C ARG A 84 -5.86 19.26 -34.12
N PRO A 85 -6.63 18.39 -33.47
CA PRO A 85 -7.93 17.97 -33.96
C PRO A 85 -9.00 19.05 -33.72
N SER A 86 -9.91 19.19 -34.68
CA SER A 86 -11.10 20.06 -34.65
C SER A 86 -12.24 19.39 -33.87
N ALA A 87 -12.94 20.17 -33.04
CA ALA A 87 -14.09 19.72 -32.25
C ALA A 87 -15.39 19.66 -33.08
N PRO A 88 -16.27 18.65 -32.87
CA PRO A 88 -17.62 18.62 -33.44
C PRO A 88 -18.64 19.40 -32.58
N ALA A 89 -19.72 19.85 -33.21
CA ALA A 89 -20.78 20.66 -32.61
C ALA A 89 -21.95 19.80 -32.08
N PHE A 90 -22.47 20.16 -30.90
CA PHE A 90 -23.65 19.55 -30.26
C PHE A 90 -24.96 20.33 -30.58
N PRO A 91 -26.13 19.66 -30.54
CA PRO A 91 -27.43 20.29 -30.75
C PRO A 91 -27.88 21.17 -29.56
N PRO A 92 -28.77 22.15 -29.79
CA PRO A 92 -29.19 23.12 -28.78
C PRO A 92 -30.18 22.55 -27.76
N LEU A 93 -30.07 23.07 -26.53
CA LEU A 93 -30.86 22.74 -25.35
C LEU A 93 -32.33 23.18 -25.48
N PRO A 94 -33.30 22.48 -24.85
CA PRO A 94 -34.63 23.01 -24.59
C PRO A 94 -34.61 24.00 -23.40
N GLU A 95 -35.49 25.01 -23.46
CA GLU A 95 -35.62 26.08 -22.46
C GLU A 95 -36.11 25.56 -21.10
N ARG A 96 -35.45 26.06 -20.06
CA ARG A 96 -35.66 25.73 -18.64
C ARG A 96 -36.77 26.64 -18.07
N PRO A 97 -37.74 26.13 -17.29
CA PRO A 97 -38.62 26.98 -16.49
C PRO A 97 -37.87 27.54 -15.28
N ALA A 98 -38.28 28.75 -14.84
CA ALA A 98 -37.68 29.47 -13.72
C ALA A 98 -37.87 28.72 -12.37
N PRO A 99 -36.86 28.73 -11.49
CA PRO A 99 -37.00 28.16 -10.15
C PRO A 99 -37.64 29.17 -9.18
N ASP A 100 -38.64 28.69 -8.43
CA ASP A 100 -39.23 29.38 -7.29
C ASP A 100 -38.37 29.27 -6.01
N GLU A 101 -38.70 30.19 -5.11
CA GLU A 101 -38.06 30.66 -3.88
C GLU A 101 -37.30 29.69 -2.96
N GLU A 102 -36.23 30.29 -2.45
CA GLU A 102 -35.16 29.87 -1.55
C GLU A 102 -35.65 29.76 -0.08
N ILE A 103 -35.41 28.62 0.58
CA ILE A 103 -35.61 28.44 2.04
C ILE A 103 -34.25 28.48 2.73
N ASP A 104 -34.05 29.56 3.49
CA ASP A 104 -32.87 29.89 4.26
C ASP A 104 -32.88 29.17 5.61
N THR A 105 -31.83 28.41 5.96
CA THR A 105 -31.60 27.94 7.35
C THR A 105 -30.13 28.11 7.74
N PRO A 106 -29.84 28.74 8.91
CA PRO A 106 -28.47 29.05 9.30
C PRO A 106 -27.83 27.88 10.07
N VAL A 107 -26.62 27.48 9.64
CA VAL A 107 -25.77 26.55 10.38
C VAL A 107 -24.75 27.34 11.21
N ALA A 108 -24.75 27.10 12.53
CA ALA A 108 -23.86 27.73 13.51
C ALA A 108 -22.43 27.12 13.48
N PRO A 109 -21.39 27.90 13.85
CA PRO A 109 -19.99 27.47 13.71
C PRO A 109 -19.50 26.64 14.89
N LEU A 110 -18.88 25.49 14.59
CA LEU A 110 -18.16 24.65 15.56
C LEU A 110 -16.75 25.21 15.84
N ALA A 111 -16.57 25.66 17.08
CA ALA A 111 -15.28 26.09 17.63
C ALA A 111 -14.43 24.89 18.06
N ARG A 112 -13.25 24.70 17.44
CA ARG A 112 -12.13 23.92 18.00
C ARG A 112 -10.77 24.44 17.51
N ARG A 113 -10.20 25.42 18.21
CA ARG A 113 -8.74 25.69 18.24
C ARG A 113 -8.35 26.37 19.55
N ARG A 114 -8.05 25.57 20.58
CA ARG A 114 -7.13 25.95 21.67
C ARG A 114 -6.45 24.68 22.16
N GLY A 115 -5.16 24.55 21.89
CA GLY A 115 -4.38 23.41 22.37
C GLY A 115 -2.93 23.30 21.89
N LEU A 116 -2.33 24.34 21.31
CA LEU A 116 -0.94 24.24 20.79
C LEU A 116 -0.07 25.50 21.02
N ALA A 117 -0.46 26.40 21.93
CA ALA A 117 0.26 27.66 22.19
C ALA A 117 0.76 27.84 23.64
N ALA A 118 0.96 26.74 24.39
CA ALA A 118 1.39 26.81 25.80
C ALA A 118 2.51 25.82 26.16
N MET A 119 3.48 25.60 25.27
CA MET A 119 4.66 24.74 25.53
C MET A 119 5.98 25.39 25.09
N ALA A 120 6.14 26.69 25.37
CA ALA A 120 7.42 27.37 25.25
C ALA A 120 7.49 28.50 26.27
N GLU A 121 7.88 28.17 27.50
CA GLU A 121 8.58 29.04 28.46
C GLU A 121 8.52 28.39 29.85
N LEU A 122 9.61 27.70 30.24
CA LEU A 122 10.15 27.61 31.61
C LEU A 122 11.25 26.53 31.63
N ARG A 123 12.52 26.96 31.58
CA ARG A 123 13.67 26.16 32.05
C ARG A 123 14.34 26.94 33.17
N VAL A 124 13.98 26.59 34.40
CA VAL A 124 14.77 26.87 35.60
C VAL A 124 15.47 25.56 35.95
N ALA A 125 16.77 25.64 36.25
CA ALA A 125 17.58 24.49 36.60
C ALA A 125 17.18 23.95 37.99
N GLU A 126 16.45 22.84 38.02
CA GLU A 126 16.32 21.97 39.18
C GLU A 126 17.14 20.71 38.92
N ALA A 127 17.94 20.30 39.91
CA ALA A 127 18.71 19.06 39.86
C ALA A 127 17.74 17.88 39.75
N GLU A 128 17.85 17.11 38.67
CA GLU A 128 17.00 15.95 38.43
C GLU A 128 17.15 14.94 39.59
N PRO A 129 16.04 14.45 40.16
CA PRO A 129 16.11 13.37 41.13
C PRO A 129 16.73 12.15 40.44
N THR A 130 17.80 11.60 41.03
CA THR A 130 18.45 10.38 40.54
C THR A 130 17.43 9.25 40.50
N VAL A 131 16.95 8.93 39.30
CA VAL A 131 16.08 7.77 39.06
C VAL A 131 16.90 6.52 39.41
N PRO A 132 16.42 5.65 40.32
CA PRO A 132 17.14 4.43 40.65
C PRO A 132 17.26 3.54 39.40
N ARG A 133 18.49 3.14 39.08
CA ARG A 133 18.81 2.32 37.92
C ARG A 133 18.18 0.93 38.03
N LYS A 134 17.81 0.33 36.89
CA LYS A 134 17.34 -1.05 36.85
C LYS A 134 18.43 -2.03 37.36
N PRO A 135 18.09 -3.06 38.16
CA PRO A 135 19.05 -4.07 38.63
C PRO A 135 19.82 -4.77 37.50
N GLN A 136 19.17 -4.97 36.34
CA GLN A 136 19.80 -5.56 35.15
C GLN A 136 20.91 -4.68 34.59
N THR A 137 20.72 -3.35 34.58
CA THR A 137 21.76 -2.41 34.12
C THR A 137 23.00 -2.48 34.99
N ILE A 138 22.84 -2.56 36.30
CA ILE A 138 23.96 -2.64 37.25
C ILE A 138 24.76 -3.93 37.02
N ALA A 139 24.06 -5.06 36.80
CA ALA A 139 24.70 -6.33 36.52
C ALA A 139 25.48 -6.33 35.19
N LEU A 140 24.89 -5.75 34.14
CA LEU A 140 25.53 -5.66 32.82
C LEU A 140 26.72 -4.69 32.81
N GLU A 141 26.60 -3.56 33.50
CA GLU A 141 27.67 -2.58 33.66
C GLU A 141 28.87 -3.18 34.41
N ALA A 142 28.63 -3.98 35.44
CA ALA A 142 29.69 -4.70 36.15
C ALA A 142 30.45 -5.68 35.24
N GLN A 143 29.74 -6.39 34.35
CA GLN A 143 30.37 -7.26 33.35
C GLN A 143 31.13 -6.46 32.29
N ALA A 144 30.57 -5.34 31.82
CA ALA A 144 31.22 -4.48 30.83
C ALA A 144 32.50 -3.84 31.38
N ARG A 145 32.51 -3.39 32.65
CA ARG A 145 33.71 -2.84 33.30
C ARG A 145 34.83 -3.86 33.44
N ALA A 146 34.51 -5.14 33.64
CA ALA A 146 35.51 -6.20 33.68
C ALA A 146 36.25 -6.38 32.34
N VAL A 147 35.65 -5.96 31.22
CA VAL A 147 36.21 -6.09 29.87
C VAL A 147 36.77 -4.75 29.34
N LEU A 148 36.07 -3.65 29.62
CA LEU A 148 36.31 -2.33 29.03
C LEU A 148 36.96 -1.33 30.00
N GLY A 149 37.14 -1.70 31.27
CA GLY A 149 37.74 -0.87 32.32
C GLY A 149 36.70 -0.20 33.24
N ASP A 150 37.16 0.18 34.44
CA ASP A 150 36.31 0.68 35.54
C ASP A 150 35.56 1.98 35.23
N ASP A 151 36.03 2.77 34.26
CA ASP A 151 35.45 4.06 33.85
C ASP A 151 34.23 3.90 32.93
N PHE A 152 33.87 2.69 32.52
CA PHE A 152 32.74 2.46 31.63
C PHE A 152 31.40 2.53 32.38
N THR A 153 30.55 3.48 31.98
CA THR A 153 29.18 3.60 32.48
C THR A 153 28.18 3.26 31.39
N LEU A 154 27.43 2.18 31.58
CA LEU A 154 26.28 1.83 30.72
C LEU A 154 25.13 2.78 31.08
N THR A 155 24.27 3.21 30.15
CA THR A 155 22.97 3.85 30.48
C THR A 155 21.88 2.77 30.51
N ASP A 156 20.70 3.05 31.11
CA ASP A 156 19.60 2.08 31.12
C ASP A 156 19.12 1.76 29.68
N ASP A 157 19.16 2.74 28.77
CA ASP A 157 18.85 2.54 27.35
C ASP A 157 19.85 1.60 26.65
N ILE A 158 21.17 1.75 26.93
CA ILE A 158 22.20 0.87 26.35
C ILE A 158 22.10 -0.54 26.96
N ALA A 159 21.74 -0.66 28.24
CA ALA A 159 21.53 -1.94 28.90
C ALA A 159 20.33 -2.70 28.31
N ASP A 160 19.21 -2.01 28.13
CA ASP A 160 18.03 -2.58 27.48
C ASP A 160 18.35 -3.00 26.03
N CYS A 161 19.13 -2.20 25.30
CA CYS A 161 19.60 -2.52 23.94
C CYS A 161 20.52 -3.75 23.91
N ALA A 162 21.53 -3.81 24.80
CA ALA A 162 22.47 -4.94 24.87
C ALA A 162 21.78 -6.24 25.30
N MET A 163 20.82 -6.18 26.21
CA MET A 163 20.00 -7.33 26.60
C MET A 163 19.09 -7.80 25.47
N SER A 164 18.52 -6.87 24.69
CA SER A 164 17.74 -7.19 23.50
C SER A 164 18.60 -7.90 22.44
N LEU A 165 19.81 -7.38 22.18
CA LEU A 165 20.80 -7.98 21.28
C LEU A 165 21.27 -9.35 21.76
N ALA A 166 21.55 -9.52 23.07
CA ALA A 166 21.95 -10.81 23.62
C ALA A 166 20.82 -11.85 23.53
N ALA A 167 19.58 -11.46 23.83
CA ALA A 167 18.42 -12.33 23.66
C ALA A 167 18.15 -12.65 22.18
N GLU A 168 18.42 -11.72 21.27
CA GLU A 168 18.36 -11.94 19.83
C GLU A 168 19.44 -12.91 19.35
N TRP A 169 20.69 -12.72 19.77
CA TRP A 169 21.79 -13.65 19.48
C TRP A 169 21.54 -15.05 20.03
N GLN A 170 21.01 -15.14 21.25
CA GLN A 170 20.68 -16.41 21.87
C GLN A 170 19.51 -17.09 21.15
N ARG A 171 18.54 -16.32 20.63
CA ARG A 171 17.48 -16.81 19.72
C ARG A 171 18.07 -17.31 18.40
N ARG A 172 18.97 -16.55 17.77
CA ARG A 172 19.68 -16.92 16.51
C ARG A 172 20.54 -18.18 16.66
N GLY A 173 21.07 -18.46 17.86
CA GLY A 173 21.88 -19.65 18.15
C GLY A 173 21.07 -20.92 18.48
N THR A 174 19.76 -20.80 18.72
CA THR A 174 18.88 -21.97 18.89
C THR A 174 18.59 -22.56 17.51
N PRO A 175 18.73 -23.89 17.30
CA PRO A 175 18.34 -24.52 16.05
C PRO A 175 16.93 -24.07 15.69
N HIS A 176 16.76 -23.49 14.49
CA HIS A 176 15.45 -23.05 14.02
C HIS A 176 14.45 -24.18 14.26
N GLY A 177 13.37 -23.86 14.99
CA GLY A 177 12.35 -24.82 15.36
C GLY A 177 11.91 -25.63 14.14
N GLN A 178 11.42 -26.85 14.38
CA GLN A 178 10.97 -27.76 13.34
C GLN A 178 10.25 -27.01 12.22
N ARG A 179 10.80 -27.12 11.01
CA ARG A 179 10.27 -26.42 9.84
C ARG A 179 8.82 -26.85 9.60
N VAL A 180 7.91 -25.90 9.68
CA VAL A 180 6.49 -26.12 9.40
C VAL A 180 6.26 -25.80 7.93
N ASP A 181 5.72 -26.75 7.18
CA ASP A 181 5.32 -26.51 5.79
C ASP A 181 4.35 -25.32 5.72
N PRO A 182 4.56 -24.37 4.79
CA PRO A 182 3.67 -23.25 4.61
C PRO A 182 2.27 -23.71 4.18
N ILE A 183 1.27 -22.87 4.45
CA ILE A 183 -0.12 -23.13 4.10
C ILE A 183 -0.60 -21.94 3.28
N ALA A 184 -0.87 -22.16 2.00
CA ALA A 184 -1.52 -21.17 1.16
C ALA A 184 -2.97 -21.00 1.60
N ILE A 185 -3.44 -19.77 1.73
CA ILE A 185 -4.84 -19.43 1.99
C ILE A 185 -5.48 -19.02 0.68
N ILE A 186 -6.25 -19.93 0.10
CA ILE A 186 -6.73 -19.83 -1.27
C ILE A 186 -8.21 -19.50 -1.24
N ARG A 187 -8.64 -18.55 -2.07
CA ARG A 187 -10.07 -18.29 -2.26
C ARG A 187 -10.78 -19.54 -2.77
N LYS A 188 -11.92 -19.89 -2.18
CA LYS A 188 -12.78 -20.92 -2.74
C LYS A 188 -13.36 -20.44 -4.07
N ALA A 189 -13.51 -21.37 -5.02
CA ALA A 189 -14.21 -21.13 -6.27
C ALA A 189 -15.66 -20.75 -5.98
N ARG A 190 -16.15 -19.67 -6.60
CA ARG A 190 -17.49 -19.15 -6.37
C ARG A 190 -18.54 -19.92 -7.17
N ASP A 191 -19.70 -20.07 -6.56
CA ASP A 191 -20.90 -20.70 -7.09
C ASP A 191 -22.06 -19.75 -6.79
N LYS A 192 -22.88 -19.48 -7.81
CA LYS A 192 -24.00 -18.54 -7.77
C LYS A 192 -25.14 -19.03 -6.89
N ASP A 193 -25.26 -20.35 -6.74
CA ASP A 193 -26.40 -20.99 -6.07
C ASP A 193 -26.08 -21.39 -4.63
N ARG A 194 -24.81 -21.30 -4.22
CA ARG A 194 -24.37 -21.64 -2.87
C ARG A 194 -24.48 -20.45 -1.93
N ASP A 195 -25.04 -20.67 -0.74
CA ASP A 195 -24.89 -19.75 0.39
C ASP A 195 -23.51 -19.93 1.05
N TRP A 196 -22.75 -18.84 1.06
CA TRP A 196 -21.37 -18.80 1.57
C TRP A 196 -21.28 -18.25 3.00
N SER A 197 -22.38 -17.78 3.58
CA SER A 197 -22.39 -17.14 4.92
C SER A 197 -21.96 -18.08 6.07
N ASN A 198 -21.97 -19.39 5.79
CA ASN A 198 -21.63 -20.45 6.74
C ASN A 198 -20.23 -21.05 6.56
N ASP A 199 -19.40 -20.51 5.66
CA ASP A 199 -17.99 -20.94 5.59
C ASP A 199 -17.24 -20.64 6.89
N ARG A 200 -16.30 -21.54 7.23
CA ARG A 200 -15.55 -21.49 8.50
C ARG A 200 -14.28 -20.63 8.42
N SER A 201 -13.69 -20.52 7.23
CA SER A 201 -12.57 -19.64 6.94
C SER A 201 -12.93 -18.65 5.84
N TRP A 202 -12.63 -17.37 6.04
CA TRP A 202 -12.92 -16.32 5.06
C TRP A 202 -12.04 -15.06 5.23
N PHE A 203 -12.02 -14.24 4.19
CA PHE A 203 -11.52 -12.87 4.15
C PHE A 203 -12.66 -11.86 4.22
N GLY A 204 -12.41 -10.68 4.81
CA GLY A 204 -13.36 -9.56 4.86
C GLY A 204 -14.73 -9.89 5.48
N GLY A 205 -15.73 -9.04 5.28
CA GLY A 205 -17.04 -9.20 5.89
C GLY A 205 -17.03 -8.98 7.40
N LEU A 206 -18.00 -9.59 8.10
CA LEU A 206 -18.08 -9.51 9.57
C LEU A 206 -17.39 -10.73 10.21
N PRO A 207 -16.57 -10.54 11.25
CA PRO A 207 -16.04 -11.64 12.04
C PRO A 207 -17.13 -12.28 12.91
N LYS A 208 -16.90 -13.51 13.35
CA LYS A 208 -17.71 -14.21 14.35
C LYS A 208 -16.88 -14.33 15.63
N LEU A 209 -16.94 -13.32 16.53
CA LEU A 209 -16.02 -13.18 17.67
C LEU A 209 -16.43 -13.92 18.96
N GLY A 210 -17.58 -14.59 18.96
CA GLY A 210 -18.03 -15.39 20.11
C GLY A 210 -18.19 -14.59 21.41
N GLY A 211 -18.68 -13.35 21.30
CA GLY A 211 -18.87 -12.44 22.44
C GLY A 211 -17.63 -11.66 22.87
N GLN A 212 -16.46 -11.90 22.26
CA GLN A 212 -15.29 -11.06 22.47
C GLN A 212 -15.51 -9.66 21.89
N ALA A 213 -14.90 -8.66 22.52
CA ALA A 213 -14.97 -7.28 22.06
C ALA A 213 -14.21 -7.11 20.73
N TRP A 214 -14.70 -6.19 19.90
CA TRP A 214 -13.99 -5.78 18.69
C TRP A 214 -12.65 -5.12 19.06
N PRO A 215 -11.50 -5.57 18.52
CA PRO A 215 -10.20 -5.00 18.83
C PRO A 215 -10.10 -3.51 18.49
N ARG A 216 -9.52 -2.74 19.41
CA ARG A 216 -9.29 -1.30 19.26
C ARG A 216 -7.79 -1.02 19.41
N GLY A 217 -7.28 -0.09 18.61
CA GLY A 217 -5.91 0.40 18.70
C GLY A 217 -5.69 1.24 19.97
N LYS A 218 -4.46 1.72 20.16
CA LYS A 218 -4.04 2.51 21.34
C LYS A 218 -4.84 3.80 21.50
N ASN A 219 -5.32 4.37 20.40
CA ASN A 219 -6.18 5.56 20.39
C ASN A 219 -7.67 5.25 20.58
N GLY A 220 -8.04 3.99 20.80
CA GLY A 220 -9.42 3.53 20.92
C GLY A 220 -10.15 3.35 19.59
N VAL A 221 -9.52 3.62 18.45
CA VAL A 221 -10.13 3.42 17.12
C VAL A 221 -10.25 1.91 16.84
N PRO A 222 -11.42 1.41 16.43
CA PRO A 222 -11.61 0.00 16.11
C PRO A 222 -10.78 -0.40 14.88
N LEU A 223 -10.18 -1.58 14.93
CA LEU A 223 -9.27 -2.04 13.88
C LEU A 223 -10.07 -2.68 12.72
N PRO A 224 -9.67 -2.49 11.45
CA PRO A 224 -10.31 -3.16 10.32
C PRO A 224 -10.06 -4.67 10.34
N PHE A 225 -11.12 -5.45 10.18
CA PHE A 225 -11.06 -6.91 10.08
C PHE A 225 -10.64 -7.37 8.68
N VAL A 226 -9.73 -8.34 8.56
CA VAL A 226 -9.25 -8.86 7.27
C VAL A 226 -9.52 -10.34 7.03
N ALA A 227 -9.45 -11.18 8.07
CA ALA A 227 -9.58 -12.63 7.90
C ALA A 227 -10.01 -13.32 9.19
N GLN A 228 -10.79 -14.40 9.08
CA GLN A 228 -11.00 -15.36 10.15
C GLN A 228 -10.75 -16.75 9.60
N LEU A 229 -9.84 -17.49 10.24
CA LEU A 229 -9.37 -18.80 9.78
C LEU A 229 -9.68 -19.86 10.83
N ASP A 230 -10.35 -20.91 10.41
CA ASP A 230 -10.73 -22.02 11.27
C ASP A 230 -9.56 -22.98 11.50
N LEU A 231 -9.24 -23.20 12.77
CA LEU A 231 -8.06 -23.96 13.17
C LEU A 231 -8.19 -25.47 12.90
N ALA A 232 -9.41 -26.01 12.79
CA ALA A 232 -9.60 -27.40 12.39
C ALA A 232 -9.34 -27.57 10.89
N GLU A 233 -9.72 -26.60 10.05
CA GLU A 233 -9.37 -26.59 8.63
C GLU A 233 -7.85 -26.47 8.44
N ILE A 234 -7.18 -25.60 9.21
CA ILE A 234 -5.72 -25.48 9.20
C ILE A 234 -5.05 -26.80 9.62
N ALA A 235 -5.49 -27.41 10.72
CA ALA A 235 -4.98 -28.68 11.21
C ALA A 235 -5.21 -29.84 10.23
N ALA A 236 -6.33 -29.83 9.49
CA ALA A 236 -6.61 -30.81 8.46
C ALA A 236 -5.70 -30.66 7.24
N ALA A 237 -5.43 -29.42 6.82
CA ALA A 237 -4.50 -29.14 5.71
C ALA A 237 -3.04 -29.47 6.08
N ASN A 238 -2.62 -29.10 7.29
CA ASN A 238 -1.30 -29.41 7.81
C ASN A 238 -1.35 -29.87 9.29
N PRO A 239 -1.32 -31.19 9.52
CA PRO A 239 -1.32 -31.75 10.87
C PRO A 239 -0.10 -31.38 11.71
N ASP A 240 1.00 -30.95 11.11
CA ASP A 240 2.25 -30.65 11.81
C ASP A 240 2.29 -29.22 12.37
N THR A 241 1.21 -28.46 12.21
CA THR A 241 1.14 -27.07 12.70
C THR A 241 1.18 -27.01 14.23
N PRO A 242 1.87 -26.01 14.81
CA PRO A 242 1.90 -25.79 16.26
C PRO A 242 0.64 -25.10 16.81
N LEU A 243 -0.38 -24.89 15.98
CA LEU A 243 -1.62 -24.19 16.36
C LEU A 243 -2.56 -25.09 17.18
N PRO A 244 -3.49 -24.50 17.95
CA PRO A 244 -4.62 -25.25 18.49
C PRO A 244 -5.39 -25.96 17.36
N ARG A 245 -6.09 -27.04 17.69
CA ARG A 245 -6.83 -27.86 16.71
C ARG A 245 -8.27 -27.41 16.49
N GLU A 246 -8.78 -26.55 17.35
CA GLU A 246 -10.18 -26.12 17.38
C GLU A 246 -10.25 -24.61 17.61
N GLY A 247 -11.40 -24.02 17.26
CA GLY A 247 -11.59 -22.57 17.28
C GLY A 247 -11.17 -21.92 15.98
N SER A 248 -10.97 -20.60 16.01
CA SER A 248 -10.51 -19.82 14.87
C SER A 248 -9.61 -18.67 15.31
N LEU A 249 -8.78 -18.17 14.39
CA LEU A 249 -8.03 -16.93 14.57
C LEU A 249 -8.66 -15.82 13.73
N ALA A 250 -9.00 -14.70 14.35
CA ALA A 250 -9.50 -13.50 13.69
C ALA A 250 -8.42 -12.41 13.66
N PHE A 251 -8.17 -11.85 12.48
CA PHE A 251 -7.06 -10.95 12.19
C PHE A 251 -7.57 -9.55 11.86
N PHE A 252 -6.92 -8.54 12.44
CA PHE A 252 -7.23 -7.14 12.27
C PHE A 252 -5.97 -6.35 11.92
N ILE A 253 -6.05 -5.40 11.00
CA ILE A 253 -4.90 -4.63 10.49
C ILE A 253 -4.80 -3.22 11.09
N ASN A 254 -3.93 -2.37 10.52
CA ASN A 254 -3.50 -1.07 11.04
C ASN A 254 -2.52 -1.22 12.21
N GLU A 255 -2.95 -1.08 13.47
CA GLU A 255 -2.05 -1.34 14.62
C GLU A 255 -1.86 -2.84 14.91
N GLY A 256 -2.69 -3.70 14.31
CA GLY A 256 -2.58 -5.16 14.41
C GLY A 256 -3.25 -5.75 15.65
N ALA A 257 -4.08 -6.77 15.45
CA ALA A 257 -4.56 -7.63 16.52
C ALA A 257 -4.91 -9.02 15.99
N VAL A 258 -4.70 -10.03 16.83
CA VAL A 258 -5.14 -11.41 16.61
C VAL A 258 -5.96 -11.87 17.80
N LEU A 259 -7.17 -12.34 17.53
CA LEU A 259 -8.04 -12.94 18.54
C LEU A 259 -8.20 -14.43 18.27
N HIS A 260 -7.99 -15.25 19.30
CA HIS A 260 -8.42 -16.64 19.27
C HIS A 260 -9.88 -16.73 19.71
N VAL A 261 -10.74 -17.19 18.81
CA VAL A 261 -12.16 -17.41 19.08
C VAL A 261 -12.37 -18.89 19.40
N PRO A 262 -12.92 -19.24 20.58
CA PRO A 262 -13.22 -20.61 20.94
C PRO A 262 -14.12 -21.31 19.90
N PRO A 263 -14.07 -22.65 19.77
CA PRO A 263 -14.98 -23.39 18.91
C PRO A 263 -16.45 -23.11 19.28
N GLY A 264 -17.30 -22.97 18.27
CA GLY A 264 -18.73 -22.73 18.45
C GLY A 264 -19.39 -22.15 17.20
N ASP A 265 -20.72 -22.28 17.12
CA ASP A 265 -21.52 -21.62 16.10
C ASP A 265 -21.87 -20.20 16.53
N HIS A 266 -20.93 -19.29 16.26
CA HIS A 266 -21.03 -17.90 16.68
C HIS A 266 -21.73 -17.05 15.61
N GLN A 267 -22.57 -16.12 16.04
CA GLN A 267 -23.20 -15.15 15.13
C GLN A 267 -22.18 -14.10 14.65
N PRO A 268 -22.37 -13.52 13.44
CA PRO A 268 -21.60 -12.37 12.99
C PRO A 268 -21.65 -11.24 14.02
N THR A 269 -20.49 -10.68 14.36
CA THR A 269 -20.36 -9.59 15.32
C THR A 269 -20.55 -8.26 14.59
N PRO A 270 -21.53 -7.43 14.98
CA PRO A 270 -21.75 -6.14 14.34
C PRO A 270 -20.50 -5.26 14.38
N ALA A 271 -20.20 -4.59 13.26
CA ALA A 271 -19.12 -3.61 13.20
C ALA A 271 -19.44 -2.41 14.11
N PRO A 272 -18.46 -1.85 14.82
CA PRO A 272 -18.65 -0.59 15.53
C PRO A 272 -19.05 0.55 14.59
N ASP A 273 -19.93 1.44 15.04
CA ASP A 273 -20.37 2.62 14.25
C ASP A 273 -19.21 3.57 13.89
N ASP A 274 -18.15 3.55 14.69
CA ASP A 274 -16.92 4.32 14.51
C ASP A 274 -15.81 3.56 13.76
N LEU A 275 -16.15 2.44 13.09
CA LEU A 275 -15.20 1.67 12.28
C LEU A 275 -14.70 2.50 11.09
N PRO A 276 -13.37 2.78 10.99
CA PRO A 276 -12.83 3.46 9.82
C PRO A 276 -13.09 2.66 8.56
N HIS A 277 -13.07 3.35 7.44
CA HIS A 277 -13.30 2.71 6.15
C HIS A 277 -12.15 1.76 5.81
N ALA A 278 -12.49 0.55 5.40
CA ALA A 278 -11.55 -0.50 5.00
C ALA A 278 -10.98 -0.24 3.60
N TYR A 279 -11.82 0.25 2.67
CA TYR A 279 -11.40 0.57 1.31
C TYR A 279 -12.33 1.58 0.63
N GLU A 280 -11.83 2.19 -0.43
CA GLU A 280 -12.60 2.93 -1.43
C GLU A 280 -12.75 2.09 -2.69
N GLU A 281 -13.96 1.92 -3.20
CA GLU A 281 -14.23 1.10 -4.38
C GLU A 281 -13.49 1.62 -5.63
N ASP A 282 -12.63 0.78 -6.20
CA ASP A 282 -11.68 1.14 -7.27
C ASP A 282 -10.66 2.24 -6.90
N GLY A 283 -10.54 2.55 -5.61
CA GLY A 283 -9.65 3.58 -5.07
C GLY A 283 -8.60 3.00 -4.13
N TYR A 284 -8.38 3.70 -3.01
CA TYR A 284 -7.35 3.39 -2.04
C TYR A 284 -7.87 2.52 -0.88
N PRO A 285 -7.01 1.66 -0.31
CA PRO A 285 -7.30 0.99 0.95
C PRO A 285 -7.27 2.00 2.11
N LEU A 286 -8.00 1.71 3.18
CA LEU A 286 -7.99 2.47 4.42
C LEU A 286 -8.15 4.00 4.24
N PRO A 287 -9.17 4.47 3.48
CA PRO A 287 -9.30 5.89 3.18
C PRO A 287 -9.62 6.69 4.45
N GLU A 288 -8.85 7.76 4.69
CA GLU A 288 -9.05 8.66 5.84
C GLU A 288 -10.35 9.45 5.77
N VAL A 289 -10.84 9.70 4.55
CA VAL A 289 -12.00 10.55 4.28
C VAL A 289 -13.12 9.71 3.71
N ARG A 290 -14.30 9.84 4.33
CA ARG A 290 -15.52 9.22 3.83
C ARG A 290 -15.90 9.78 2.47
N SER A 291 -16.20 8.89 1.54
CA SER A 291 -16.75 9.22 0.23
C SER A 291 -17.92 8.26 -0.09
N PRO A 292 -18.74 8.55 -1.12
CA PRO A 292 -19.76 7.60 -1.61
C PRO A 292 -19.20 6.24 -2.06
N LEU A 293 -17.88 6.13 -2.25
CA LEU A 293 -17.17 4.91 -2.65
C LEU A 293 -16.56 4.16 -1.45
N THR A 294 -16.59 4.74 -0.25
CA THR A 294 -15.96 4.12 0.93
C THR A 294 -16.83 3.04 1.57
N HIS A 295 -16.17 1.96 2.02
CA HIS A 295 -16.79 0.82 2.69
C HIS A 295 -16.04 0.50 3.98
N SER A 296 -16.76 0.24 5.08
CA SER A 296 -16.14 -0.04 6.39
C SER A 296 -15.62 -1.47 6.57
N LEU A 297 -16.00 -2.39 5.68
CA LEU A 297 -15.56 -3.79 5.73
C LEU A 297 -15.06 -4.18 4.34
N PHE A 298 -13.95 -4.90 4.27
CA PHE A 298 -13.56 -5.57 3.03
C PHE A 298 -14.64 -6.55 2.58
N PRO A 299 -14.76 -6.88 1.30
CA PRO A 299 -15.76 -7.81 0.83
C PRO A 299 -15.54 -9.22 1.38
N PHE A 300 -16.62 -9.91 1.76
CA PHE A 300 -16.57 -11.28 2.27
C PHE A 300 -16.12 -12.24 1.18
N TRP A 301 -15.07 -13.03 1.43
CA TRP A 301 -14.62 -14.09 0.53
C TRP A 301 -14.24 -15.39 1.27
N PRO A 302 -14.91 -16.51 1.03
CA PRO A 302 -14.62 -17.79 1.68
C PRO A 302 -13.32 -18.39 1.16
N VAL A 303 -12.49 -18.92 2.05
CA VAL A 303 -11.16 -19.44 1.71
C VAL A 303 -11.01 -20.88 2.16
N GLU A 304 -9.99 -21.55 1.64
CA GLU A 304 -9.53 -22.86 2.06
C GLU A 304 -8.00 -22.87 2.24
N PRO A 305 -7.50 -23.55 3.30
CA PRO A 305 -6.08 -23.77 3.47
C PRO A 305 -5.58 -24.93 2.59
N ALA A 306 -4.41 -24.74 1.99
CA ALA A 306 -3.72 -25.78 1.22
C ALA A 306 -2.24 -25.84 1.60
N ARG A 307 -1.77 -27.01 2.06
CA ARG A 307 -0.37 -27.23 2.44
C ARG A 307 0.54 -27.14 1.21
N MET A 308 1.52 -26.25 1.28
CA MET A 308 2.64 -26.16 0.35
C MET A 308 3.74 -27.09 0.83
N ARG A 309 3.81 -28.30 0.27
CA ARG A 309 4.86 -29.28 0.65
C ARG A 309 6.20 -28.83 0.11
N LEU A 310 7.14 -28.55 1.00
CA LEU A 310 8.49 -28.18 0.61
C LEU A 310 9.41 -29.42 0.60
N PRO A 311 10.43 -29.47 -0.27
CA PRO A 311 11.45 -30.51 -0.22
C PRO A 311 12.13 -30.59 1.16
N GLU A 312 12.39 -31.81 1.63
CA GLU A 312 12.98 -32.10 2.94
C GLU A 312 14.46 -31.67 3.03
N ASP A 313 15.14 -31.59 1.89
CA ASP A 313 16.58 -31.31 1.75
C ASP A 313 16.90 -29.82 1.55
N LEU A 314 15.91 -28.93 1.72
CA LEU A 314 16.17 -27.49 1.65
C LEU A 314 17.06 -27.02 2.79
N PRO A 315 17.84 -25.94 2.57
CA PRO A 315 18.64 -25.35 3.62
C PRO A 315 17.77 -24.91 4.80
N PRO A 316 18.35 -24.82 6.01
CA PRO A 316 17.68 -24.16 7.12
C PRO A 316 17.40 -22.70 6.74
N VAL A 317 16.32 -22.13 7.29
CA VAL A 317 16.07 -20.69 7.14
C VAL A 317 17.21 -19.94 7.82
N SER A 318 18.04 -19.22 7.07
CA SER A 318 19.22 -18.50 7.58
C SER A 318 19.32 -17.11 6.95
N GLU A 319 20.11 -16.19 7.51
CA GLU A 319 20.34 -14.85 6.94
C GLU A 319 21.09 -14.87 5.61
N ASP A 320 21.55 -16.03 5.17
CA ASP A 320 22.18 -16.22 3.87
C ASP A 320 21.14 -16.01 2.74
N GLU A 321 21.42 -15.05 1.86
CA GLU A 321 20.50 -14.69 0.78
C GLU A 321 20.28 -15.84 -0.21
N ASP A 322 21.29 -16.69 -0.44
CA ASP A 322 21.19 -17.83 -1.36
C ASP A 322 20.26 -18.90 -0.77
N ASP A 323 20.37 -19.17 0.54
CA ASP A 323 19.46 -20.09 1.24
C ASP A 323 18.00 -19.60 1.16
N LEU A 324 17.79 -18.30 1.36
CA LEU A 324 16.46 -17.70 1.29
C LEU A 324 15.87 -17.73 -0.12
N GLU A 325 16.67 -17.48 -1.16
CA GLU A 325 16.24 -17.57 -2.55
C GLU A 325 15.82 -19.01 -2.91
N ILE A 326 16.59 -20.01 -2.46
CA ILE A 326 16.27 -21.43 -2.67
C ILE A 326 14.93 -21.79 -2.01
N ILE A 327 14.70 -21.33 -0.76
CA ILE A 327 13.45 -21.61 -0.05
C ILE A 327 12.27 -20.87 -0.70
N ASP A 328 12.44 -19.61 -1.11
CA ASP A 328 11.39 -18.84 -1.79
C ASP A 328 11.00 -19.47 -3.13
N ALA A 329 11.99 -19.89 -3.93
CA ALA A 329 11.77 -20.62 -5.18
C ALA A 329 10.98 -21.93 -4.94
N ALA A 330 11.32 -22.67 -3.88
CA ALA A 330 10.58 -23.87 -3.51
C ALA A 330 9.14 -23.58 -3.06
N GLN A 331 8.92 -22.52 -2.28
CA GLN A 331 7.57 -22.06 -1.91
C GLN A 331 6.74 -21.66 -3.12
N VAL A 332 7.34 -20.91 -4.04
CA VAL A 332 6.73 -20.51 -5.31
C VAL A 332 6.32 -21.74 -6.13
N ALA A 333 7.21 -22.73 -6.26
CA ALA A 333 6.94 -23.96 -6.99
C ALA A 333 5.81 -24.77 -6.32
N ALA A 334 5.84 -24.89 -4.98
CA ALA A 334 4.81 -25.59 -4.22
C ALA A 334 3.44 -24.89 -4.34
N SER A 335 3.38 -23.56 -4.30
CA SER A 335 2.15 -22.80 -4.52
C SER A 335 1.60 -22.99 -5.93
N ALA A 336 2.47 -22.97 -6.95
CA ALA A 336 2.07 -23.15 -8.34
C ALA A 336 1.52 -24.56 -8.64
N ALA A 337 1.93 -25.56 -7.85
CA ALA A 337 1.40 -26.92 -7.94
C ALA A 337 -0.03 -27.05 -7.40
N ILE A 338 -0.49 -26.12 -6.56
CA ILE A 338 -1.84 -26.14 -5.98
C ILE A 338 -2.84 -25.48 -6.94
N THR A 339 -2.50 -24.30 -7.46
CA THR A 339 -3.38 -23.52 -8.34
C THR A 339 -2.56 -22.55 -9.19
N PRO A 340 -3.02 -22.16 -10.40
CA PRO A 340 -2.27 -21.27 -11.27
C PRO A 340 -1.89 -19.96 -10.57
N ARG A 341 -0.61 -19.59 -10.69
CA ARG A 341 -0.15 -18.29 -10.21
C ARG A 341 -0.68 -17.19 -11.10
N ARG A 342 -0.94 -16.05 -10.46
CA ARG A 342 -1.47 -14.88 -11.09
C ARG A 342 -0.40 -13.80 -11.18
N GLU A 343 -0.06 -13.42 -12.40
CA GLU A 343 0.96 -12.40 -12.67
C GLU A 343 0.38 -10.98 -12.63
N TYR A 344 -0.90 -10.80 -12.99
CA TYR A 344 -1.53 -9.49 -13.14
C TYR A 344 -2.84 -9.36 -12.36
N ALA A 345 -3.18 -8.14 -11.97
CA ALA A 345 -4.51 -7.79 -11.48
C ALA A 345 -5.60 -8.09 -12.53
N PHE A 346 -6.85 -8.18 -12.11
CA PHE A 346 -7.97 -8.63 -12.91
C PHE A 346 -8.30 -7.54 -13.90
N SER A 347 -8.39 -7.92 -15.17
CA SER A 347 -8.65 -6.99 -16.23
C SER A 347 -9.45 -7.65 -17.34
N THR A 348 -10.61 -7.06 -17.66
CA THR A 348 -11.47 -7.44 -18.78
C THR A 348 -10.83 -7.18 -20.15
N GLY A 349 -9.78 -6.37 -20.23
CA GLY A 349 -9.01 -6.16 -21.46
C GLY A 349 -7.65 -6.86 -21.48
N GLY A 350 -7.46 -7.89 -20.65
CA GLY A 350 -6.24 -8.68 -20.61
C GLY A 350 -6.24 -9.84 -21.60
N ARG A 351 -5.08 -10.44 -21.84
CA ARG A 351 -4.94 -11.63 -22.71
C ARG A 351 -5.83 -12.81 -22.25
N LEU A 352 -6.09 -12.91 -20.95
CA LEU A 352 -6.90 -13.98 -20.37
C LEU A 352 -8.42 -13.79 -20.57
N THR A 353 -8.86 -12.57 -20.91
CA THR A 353 -10.28 -12.25 -21.10
C THR A 353 -10.65 -12.03 -22.57
N GLU A 354 -9.66 -11.98 -23.46
CA GLU A 354 -9.88 -11.86 -24.90
C GLU A 354 -10.72 -13.04 -25.43
N GLY A 355 -11.87 -12.73 -26.04
CA GLY A 355 -12.80 -13.74 -26.54
C GLY A 355 -13.68 -14.41 -25.48
N ILE A 356 -13.57 -14.04 -24.20
CA ILE A 356 -14.44 -14.55 -23.15
C ILE A 356 -15.83 -13.90 -23.24
N ALA A 357 -16.85 -14.72 -23.45
CA ALA A 357 -18.23 -14.27 -23.55
C ALA A 357 -18.65 -13.50 -22.29
N GLY A 358 -19.18 -12.28 -22.47
CA GLY A 358 -19.63 -11.41 -21.40
C GLY A 358 -18.53 -10.59 -20.70
N ALA A 359 -17.24 -10.79 -21.01
CA ALA A 359 -16.17 -9.98 -20.43
C ALA A 359 -16.22 -8.50 -20.86
N GLU A 360 -16.78 -8.24 -22.04
CA GLU A 360 -16.95 -6.89 -22.59
C GLU A 360 -18.28 -6.24 -22.21
N THR A 361 -19.20 -6.98 -21.57
CA THR A 361 -20.53 -6.51 -21.17
C THR A 361 -20.40 -5.34 -20.20
N MET A 362 -21.30 -4.37 -20.33
CA MET A 362 -21.47 -3.26 -19.39
C MET A 362 -22.76 -3.47 -18.61
N TRP A 363 -22.75 -3.12 -17.33
CA TRP A 363 -23.93 -3.15 -16.48
C TRP A 363 -24.22 -1.78 -15.90
N TRP A 364 -25.48 -1.54 -15.54
CA TRP A 364 -25.93 -0.28 -14.96
C TRP A 364 -25.25 0.05 -13.63
N TYR A 365 -24.72 -0.94 -12.91
CA TYR A 365 -23.84 -0.75 -11.76
C TYR A 365 -22.64 0.13 -12.12
N GLY A 366 -22.04 -0.08 -13.29
CA GLY A 366 -20.91 0.71 -13.78
C GLY A 366 -21.26 2.19 -13.95
N ALA A 367 -22.46 2.50 -14.45
CA ALA A 367 -22.95 3.88 -14.52
C ALA A 367 -23.17 4.47 -13.12
N GLY A 368 -23.72 3.69 -12.18
CA GLY A 368 -23.85 4.08 -10.77
C GLY A 368 -22.51 4.31 -10.07
N LEU A 369 -21.48 3.51 -10.40
CA LEU A 369 -20.11 3.70 -9.93
C LEU A 369 -19.54 5.03 -10.43
N VAL A 370 -19.65 5.32 -11.72
CA VAL A 370 -19.20 6.59 -12.30
C VAL A 370 -19.92 7.78 -11.65
N LEU A 371 -21.22 7.67 -11.35
CA LEU A 371 -21.95 8.72 -10.64
C LEU A 371 -21.37 8.95 -9.24
N ARG A 372 -21.11 7.89 -8.47
CA ARG A 372 -20.48 7.99 -7.14
C ARG A 372 -19.06 8.57 -7.21
N GLN A 373 -18.31 8.27 -8.26
CA GLN A 373 -16.99 8.87 -8.54
C GLN A 373 -17.08 10.38 -8.79
N LEU A 374 -18.06 10.83 -9.58
CA LEU A 374 -18.31 12.27 -9.80
C LEU A 374 -18.71 12.96 -8.48
N GLN A 375 -19.54 12.30 -7.65
CA GLN A 375 -19.90 12.80 -6.33
C GLN A 375 -18.71 12.84 -5.36
N ALA A 376 -17.81 11.86 -5.41
CA ALA A 376 -16.57 11.87 -4.64
C ALA A 376 -15.64 13.02 -5.08
N ALA A 377 -15.51 13.26 -6.40
CA ALA A 377 -14.77 14.39 -6.94
C ALA A 377 -15.36 15.75 -6.49
N LEU A 378 -16.68 15.86 -6.41
CA LEU A 378 -17.36 17.04 -5.86
C LEU A 378 -17.07 17.24 -4.37
N ALA A 379 -17.13 16.17 -3.58
CA ALA A 379 -16.80 16.22 -2.16
C ALA A 379 -15.34 16.62 -1.90
N TYR A 380 -14.44 16.44 -2.89
CA TYR A 380 -13.03 16.83 -2.80
C TYR A 380 -12.80 18.34 -3.02
N VAL A 381 -13.74 19.09 -3.61
CA VAL A 381 -13.58 20.52 -3.94
C VAL A 381 -13.07 21.37 -2.76
N PRO A 382 -13.66 21.29 -1.54
CA PRO A 382 -13.17 22.09 -0.41
C PRO A 382 -11.72 21.76 -0.02
N ARG A 383 -11.33 20.48 -0.09
CA ARG A 383 -9.96 20.03 0.21
C ARG A 383 -8.98 20.53 -0.85
N ALA A 384 -9.38 20.51 -2.12
CA ALA A 384 -8.58 21.07 -3.22
C ALA A 384 -8.31 22.57 -3.00
N ILE A 385 -9.35 23.35 -2.66
CA ILE A 385 -9.22 24.78 -2.36
C ILE A 385 -8.32 25.01 -1.14
N ALA A 386 -8.57 24.32 -0.02
CA ALA A 386 -7.75 24.43 1.18
C ALA A 386 -6.28 24.06 0.94
N GLY A 387 -6.02 23.09 0.05
CA GLY A 387 -4.67 22.74 -0.39
C GLY A 387 -3.97 23.88 -1.14
N ARG A 388 -4.69 24.61 -1.99
CA ARG A 388 -4.17 25.82 -2.69
C ARG A 388 -3.93 26.97 -1.72
N GLU A 389 -4.84 27.20 -0.77
CA GLU A 389 -4.68 28.22 0.26
C GLU A 389 -3.47 27.95 1.17
N SER A 390 -3.30 26.70 1.62
CA SER A 390 -2.13 26.26 2.38
C SER A 390 -0.83 26.46 1.60
N SER A 391 -0.86 26.16 0.29
CA SER A 391 0.26 26.41 -0.62
C SER A 391 0.60 27.90 -0.70
N ILE A 392 -0.40 28.77 -0.91
CA ILE A 392 -0.23 30.24 -0.91
C ILE A 392 0.40 30.72 0.39
N ALA A 393 -0.07 30.24 1.54
CA ALA A 393 0.46 30.62 2.85
C ALA A 393 1.95 30.24 3.01
N LYS A 394 2.31 28.99 2.68
CA LYS A 394 3.71 28.53 2.69
C LYS A 394 4.59 29.32 1.73
N GLY A 395 4.05 29.69 0.56
CA GLY A 395 4.73 30.53 -0.42
C GLY A 395 5.07 31.90 0.16
N LYS A 396 4.13 32.54 0.85
CA LYS A 396 4.36 33.83 1.51
C LYS A 396 5.41 33.74 2.63
N GLU A 397 5.35 32.69 3.45
CA GLU A 397 6.35 32.45 4.49
C GLU A 397 7.75 32.27 3.88
N TYR A 398 7.86 31.52 2.78
CA TYR A 398 9.12 31.33 2.08
C TYR A 398 9.65 32.64 1.47
N GLN A 399 8.79 33.44 0.84
CA GLN A 399 9.16 34.78 0.34
C GLN A 399 9.66 35.70 1.47
N ALA A 400 9.00 35.69 2.63
CA ALA A 400 9.43 36.47 3.79
C ALA A 400 10.82 36.04 4.28
N ARG A 401 11.10 34.73 4.29
CA ARG A 401 12.44 34.21 4.61
C ARG A 401 13.51 34.64 3.61
N LEU A 402 13.21 34.62 2.31
CA LEU A 402 14.13 35.08 1.26
C LEU A 402 14.43 36.57 1.39
N LEU A 403 13.41 37.39 1.68
CA LEU A 403 13.57 38.84 1.88
C LEU A 403 14.35 39.20 3.14
N ALA A 404 14.35 38.33 4.15
CA ALA A 404 15.12 38.51 5.38
C ALA A 404 16.55 37.96 5.30
N ALA A 405 16.90 37.24 4.22
CA ALA A 405 18.24 36.67 4.06
C ALA A 405 19.29 37.78 3.78
N PRO A 406 20.55 37.62 4.26
CA PRO A 406 21.61 38.61 4.00
C PRO A 406 21.92 38.81 2.51
N GLU A 407 21.78 37.75 1.72
CA GLU A 407 21.89 37.76 0.26
C GLU A 407 20.56 37.32 -0.34
N LEU A 408 19.94 38.20 -1.12
CA LEU A 408 18.65 37.94 -1.74
C LEU A 408 18.82 37.05 -2.98
N ASP A 409 18.27 35.84 -2.95
CA ASP A 409 18.08 35.02 -4.15
C ASP A 409 16.82 35.53 -4.91
N GLU A 410 17.03 36.51 -5.79
CA GLU A 410 15.97 37.13 -6.60
C GLU A 410 15.22 36.11 -7.46
N LYS A 411 15.92 35.09 -7.96
CA LYS A 411 15.30 34.03 -8.78
C LYS A 411 14.37 33.18 -7.93
N ALA A 412 14.81 32.73 -6.76
CA ALA A 412 13.97 31.97 -5.84
C ALA A 412 12.74 32.78 -5.39
N LEU A 413 12.90 34.09 -5.17
CA LEU A 413 11.80 34.98 -4.81
C LEU A 413 10.79 35.11 -5.97
N ALA A 414 11.27 35.32 -7.21
CA ALA A 414 10.42 35.39 -8.39
C ALA A 414 9.67 34.06 -8.65
N ASP A 415 10.37 32.93 -8.54
CA ASP A 415 9.79 31.58 -8.68
C ASP A 415 8.71 31.34 -7.63
N SER A 416 8.95 31.75 -6.37
CA SER A 416 7.97 31.62 -5.29
C SER A 416 6.73 32.51 -5.50
N ARG A 417 6.90 33.72 -6.02
CA ARG A 417 5.78 34.63 -6.35
C ARG A 417 4.95 34.08 -7.51
N ALA A 418 5.60 33.57 -8.56
CA ALA A 418 4.92 32.94 -9.68
C ALA A 418 4.16 31.67 -9.24
N TRP A 419 4.71 30.90 -8.29
CA TRP A 419 4.00 29.76 -7.70
C TRP A 419 2.80 30.19 -6.85
N GLU A 420 2.91 31.24 -6.04
CA GLU A 420 1.78 31.81 -5.30
C GLU A 420 0.65 32.25 -6.25
N GLU A 421 0.99 33.03 -7.28
CA GLU A 421 0.01 33.56 -8.24
C GLU A 421 -0.72 32.44 -8.99
N ARG A 422 0.00 31.38 -9.41
CA ARG A 422 -0.63 30.19 -10.01
C ARG A 422 -1.64 29.53 -9.07
N ASN A 423 -1.27 29.27 -7.81
CA ASN A 423 -2.20 28.65 -6.85
C ASN A 423 -3.41 29.54 -6.57
N ARG A 424 -3.22 30.87 -6.51
CA ARG A 424 -4.30 31.84 -6.34
C ARG A 424 -5.26 31.83 -7.54
N ALA A 425 -4.72 31.82 -8.76
CA ALA A 425 -5.49 31.76 -9.99
C ALA A 425 -6.22 30.42 -10.19
N ASP A 426 -5.76 29.34 -9.56
CA ASP A 426 -6.41 28.03 -9.65
C ASP A 426 -7.65 27.90 -8.75
N ILE A 427 -7.73 28.62 -7.63
CA ILE A 427 -8.90 28.57 -6.72
C ILE A 427 -10.23 28.88 -7.47
N PRO A 428 -10.40 30.03 -8.16
CA PRO A 428 -11.65 30.30 -8.86
C PRO A 428 -11.93 29.33 -10.01
N LYS A 429 -10.90 28.70 -10.59
CA LYS A 429 -11.09 27.63 -11.60
C LYS A 429 -11.65 26.37 -10.96
N ILE A 430 -11.10 25.95 -9.82
CA ILE A 430 -11.58 24.79 -9.04
C ILE A 430 -13.04 25.00 -8.61
N GLU A 431 -13.38 26.21 -8.16
CA GLU A 431 -14.76 26.56 -7.80
C GLU A 431 -15.70 26.51 -9.01
N ALA A 432 -15.27 27.02 -10.17
CA ALA A 432 -16.06 26.99 -11.40
C ALA A 432 -16.25 25.55 -11.92
N GLU A 433 -15.18 24.75 -11.95
CA GLU A 433 -15.25 23.31 -12.26
C GLU A 433 -16.18 22.59 -11.28
N GLY A 434 -16.10 22.89 -9.98
CA GLY A 434 -16.96 22.29 -8.96
C GLY A 434 -18.45 22.55 -9.20
N ARG A 435 -18.82 23.80 -9.54
CA ARG A 435 -20.21 24.13 -9.92
C ARG A 435 -20.65 23.40 -11.18
N GLY A 436 -19.82 23.42 -12.23
CA GLY A 436 -20.14 22.74 -13.49
C GLY A 436 -20.26 21.22 -13.33
N LEU A 437 -19.39 20.62 -12.51
CA LEU A 437 -19.42 19.20 -12.19
C LEU A 437 -20.66 18.82 -11.39
N ALA A 438 -21.16 19.70 -10.52
CA ALA A 438 -22.38 19.46 -9.74
C ALA A 438 -23.61 19.39 -10.66
N GLU A 439 -23.73 20.34 -11.59
CA GLU A 439 -24.79 20.31 -12.61
C GLU A 439 -24.67 19.09 -13.53
N PHE A 440 -23.44 18.74 -13.93
CA PHE A 440 -23.16 17.57 -14.75
C PHE A 440 -23.56 16.27 -14.05
N ALA A 441 -23.17 16.08 -12.79
CA ALA A 441 -23.50 14.92 -11.99
C ALA A 441 -25.02 14.79 -11.79
N ALA A 442 -25.75 15.88 -11.53
CA ALA A 442 -27.20 15.86 -11.38
C ALA A 442 -27.92 15.43 -12.68
N ARG A 443 -27.45 15.86 -13.85
CA ARG A 443 -27.97 15.37 -15.13
C ARG A 443 -27.68 13.89 -15.32
N PHE A 444 -26.47 13.45 -15.00
CA PHE A 444 -26.09 12.04 -15.13
C PHE A 444 -26.85 11.13 -14.14
N GLU A 445 -27.18 11.63 -12.95
CA GLU A 445 -28.05 10.93 -12.00
C GLU A 445 -29.42 10.61 -12.61
N THR A 446 -29.99 11.54 -13.39
CA THR A 446 -31.26 11.30 -14.09
C THR A 446 -31.15 10.14 -15.11
N PHE A 447 -29.98 9.96 -15.73
CA PHE A 447 -29.72 8.84 -16.63
C PHE A 447 -29.62 7.49 -15.90
N VAL A 448 -29.07 7.48 -14.68
CA VAL A 448 -28.90 6.27 -13.84
C VAL A 448 -30.17 5.91 -13.07
N ALA A 449 -30.99 6.90 -12.72
CA ALA A 449 -32.14 6.73 -11.84
C ALA A 449 -33.11 5.63 -12.31
N GLY A 450 -33.52 4.76 -11.37
CA GLY A 450 -34.50 3.70 -11.60
C GLY A 450 -34.01 2.48 -12.37
N ARG A 451 -32.72 2.42 -12.74
CA ARG A 451 -32.12 1.27 -13.42
C ARG A 451 -31.70 0.20 -12.40
N ASP A 452 -31.93 -1.08 -12.71
CA ASP A 452 -31.41 -2.19 -11.90
C ASP A 452 -29.89 -2.27 -12.09
N PRO A 453 -29.05 -2.15 -11.05
CA PRO A 453 -27.60 -2.16 -11.23
C PRO A 453 -27.05 -3.41 -11.93
N TRP A 454 -27.77 -4.53 -11.84
CA TRP A 454 -27.32 -5.81 -12.40
C TRP A 454 -27.88 -6.11 -13.79
N SER A 455 -28.67 -5.22 -14.37
CA SER A 455 -29.07 -5.36 -15.77
C SER A 455 -27.97 -4.88 -16.71
N GLU A 456 -27.85 -5.56 -17.86
CA GLU A 456 -26.92 -5.19 -18.92
C GLU A 456 -27.34 -3.87 -19.58
N MET A 457 -26.36 -3.07 -19.95
CA MET A 457 -26.55 -1.86 -20.75
C MET A 457 -26.58 -2.23 -22.24
N THR A 458 -27.37 -1.51 -23.03
CA THR A 458 -27.26 -1.61 -24.50
C THR A 458 -25.93 -1.00 -24.98
N ALA A 459 -25.58 -1.26 -26.24
CA ALA A 459 -24.38 -0.67 -26.86
C ALA A 459 -24.44 0.87 -26.89
N GLU A 460 -25.63 1.43 -27.15
CA GLU A 460 -25.88 2.88 -27.14
C GLU A 460 -25.74 3.46 -25.73
N GLU A 461 -26.27 2.78 -24.72
CA GLU A 461 -26.14 3.20 -23.32
C GLU A 461 -24.68 3.15 -22.85
N ALA A 462 -23.93 2.11 -23.22
CA ALA A 462 -22.50 1.99 -22.94
C ALA A 462 -21.66 3.07 -23.65
N ALA A 463 -22.02 3.42 -24.90
CA ALA A 463 -21.38 4.51 -25.62
C ALA A 463 -21.63 5.86 -24.95
N LEU A 464 -22.84 6.11 -24.44
CA LEU A 464 -23.15 7.32 -23.69
C LEU A 464 -22.36 7.39 -22.37
N LEU A 465 -22.23 6.27 -21.65
CA LEU A 465 -21.41 6.22 -20.44
C LEU A 465 -19.94 6.60 -20.74
N LYS A 466 -19.39 6.10 -21.84
CA LYS A 466 -18.03 6.47 -22.28
C LYS A 466 -17.93 7.98 -22.54
N GLU A 467 -18.90 8.55 -23.26
CA GLU A 467 -18.94 9.99 -23.54
C GLU A 467 -19.03 10.83 -22.25
N VAL A 468 -19.83 10.38 -21.27
CA VAL A 468 -19.92 11.00 -19.95
C VAL A 468 -18.55 11.02 -19.25
N MET A 469 -17.84 9.89 -19.24
CA MET A 469 -16.51 9.79 -18.62
C MET A 469 -15.46 10.64 -19.34
N GLU A 470 -15.48 10.68 -20.67
CA GLU A 470 -14.57 11.51 -21.47
C GLU A 470 -14.85 13.00 -21.26
N THR A 471 -16.13 13.38 -21.23
CA THR A 471 -16.57 14.75 -20.94
C THR A 471 -16.16 15.17 -19.53
N ALA A 472 -16.38 14.32 -18.53
CA ALA A 472 -16.02 14.63 -17.15
C ALA A 472 -14.51 14.88 -16.98
N ARG A 473 -13.66 14.08 -17.65
CA ARG A 473 -12.20 14.25 -17.60
C ARG A 473 -11.70 15.44 -18.39
N ARG A 474 -12.35 15.77 -19.52
CA ARG A 474 -11.98 16.92 -20.36
C ARG A 474 -12.38 18.24 -19.72
N ASP A 475 -13.61 18.33 -19.23
CA ASP A 475 -14.22 19.60 -18.82
C ASP A 475 -14.00 19.90 -17.32
N PHE A 476 -13.68 18.87 -16.52
CA PHE A 476 -13.41 18.99 -15.08
C PHE A 476 -12.09 18.28 -14.69
N GLU A 477 -11.05 18.44 -15.51
CA GLU A 477 -9.79 17.71 -15.38
C GLU A 477 -9.18 17.79 -13.97
N GLN A 478 -9.20 18.98 -13.34
CA GLN A 478 -8.54 19.17 -12.04
C GLN A 478 -9.22 18.36 -10.92
N LEU A 479 -10.54 18.18 -11.03
CA LEU A 479 -11.34 17.44 -10.06
C LEU A 479 -11.46 15.95 -10.41
N CYS A 480 -11.57 15.59 -11.68
CA CYS A 480 -11.90 14.21 -12.08
C CYS A 480 -10.68 13.31 -12.26
N ARG A 481 -9.47 13.85 -12.51
CA ARG A 481 -8.28 13.05 -12.91
C ARG A 481 -7.91 11.88 -12.00
N PHE A 482 -8.25 11.95 -10.71
CA PHE A 482 -7.94 10.90 -9.72
C PHE A 482 -9.18 10.23 -9.12
N HIS A 483 -10.37 10.65 -9.54
CA HIS A 483 -11.63 10.18 -8.96
C HIS A 483 -12.48 9.41 -9.95
N VAL A 484 -12.41 9.75 -11.25
CA VAL A 484 -13.20 9.09 -12.29
C VAL A 484 -12.34 8.07 -13.03
N SER A 485 -12.87 6.86 -13.21
CA SER A 485 -12.20 5.78 -13.95
C SER A 485 -11.72 6.24 -15.34
N LEU A 486 -10.57 5.73 -15.78
CA LEU A 486 -9.92 6.20 -17.01
C LEU A 486 -10.49 5.57 -18.28
N SER A 487 -11.20 4.45 -18.15
CA SER A 487 -11.76 3.70 -19.27
C SER A 487 -12.99 2.88 -18.87
N LEU A 488 -13.82 2.51 -19.85
CA LEU A 488 -14.90 1.55 -19.62
C LEU A 488 -14.38 0.22 -19.07
N ARG A 489 -13.16 -0.18 -19.45
CA ARG A 489 -12.50 -1.38 -18.92
C ARG A 489 -12.36 -1.33 -17.41
N ASP A 490 -11.95 -0.20 -16.84
CA ASP A 490 -11.77 -0.05 -15.39
C ASP A 490 -13.14 -0.16 -14.67
N VAL A 491 -14.18 0.46 -15.25
CA VAL A 491 -15.57 0.37 -14.76
C VAL A 491 -16.09 -1.07 -14.80
N ARG A 492 -15.82 -1.83 -15.86
CA ARG A 492 -16.16 -3.27 -15.93
C ARG A 492 -15.41 -4.08 -14.91
N ASN A 493 -14.11 -3.82 -14.74
CA ASN A 493 -13.29 -4.53 -13.76
C ASN A 493 -13.89 -4.37 -12.36
N ALA A 494 -14.18 -3.13 -11.94
CA ALA A 494 -14.83 -2.85 -10.67
C ALA A 494 -16.21 -3.50 -10.55
N THR A 495 -17.02 -3.47 -11.62
CA THR A 495 -18.35 -4.10 -11.64
C THR A 495 -18.28 -5.61 -11.43
N ILE A 496 -17.38 -6.32 -12.12
CA ILE A 496 -17.22 -7.78 -11.98
C ILE A 496 -16.67 -8.12 -10.59
N ARG A 497 -15.70 -7.36 -10.07
CA ARG A 497 -15.23 -7.52 -8.67
C ARG A 497 -16.36 -7.35 -7.68
N ARG A 498 -17.26 -6.39 -7.91
CA ARG A 498 -18.45 -6.21 -7.09
C ARG A 498 -19.43 -7.38 -7.22
N MET A 499 -19.66 -7.89 -8.43
CA MET A 499 -20.56 -9.04 -8.64
C MET A 499 -20.11 -10.29 -7.89
N ILE A 500 -18.82 -10.63 -7.99
CA ILE A 500 -18.28 -11.85 -7.38
C ILE A 500 -18.15 -11.77 -5.84
N THR A 501 -18.19 -10.57 -5.28
CA THR A 501 -18.16 -10.31 -3.83
C THR A 501 -19.48 -9.82 -3.25
N GLY A 502 -20.47 -9.61 -4.11
CA GLY A 502 -21.76 -9.04 -3.75
C GLY A 502 -22.71 -10.07 -3.15
N ASP A 503 -23.98 -9.68 -3.08
CA ASP A 503 -25.05 -10.60 -2.70
C ASP A 503 -25.37 -11.59 -3.83
N GLN A 504 -26.32 -12.50 -3.58
CA GLN A 504 -26.74 -13.50 -4.55
C GLN A 504 -27.29 -12.88 -5.85
N ARG A 505 -27.88 -11.68 -5.81
CA ARG A 505 -28.39 -11.00 -7.02
C ARG A 505 -27.22 -10.52 -7.88
N ALA A 506 -26.20 -9.93 -7.26
CA ALA A 506 -24.98 -9.51 -7.95
C ALA A 506 -24.24 -10.72 -8.54
N ALA A 507 -24.10 -11.80 -7.76
CA ALA A 507 -23.47 -13.03 -8.20
C ALA A 507 -24.26 -13.73 -9.33
N ALA A 508 -25.58 -13.65 -9.35
CA ALA A 508 -26.39 -14.22 -10.43
C ALA A 508 -26.12 -13.54 -11.79
N ALA A 509 -25.77 -12.25 -11.77
CA ALA A 509 -25.55 -11.45 -12.98
C ALA A 509 -24.17 -11.61 -13.62
N ILE A 510 -23.21 -12.26 -12.95
CA ILE A 510 -21.90 -12.51 -13.56
C ILE A 510 -22.03 -13.48 -14.74
N PRO A 511 -21.43 -13.24 -15.91
CA PRO A 511 -21.45 -14.21 -17.00
C PRO A 511 -20.75 -15.52 -16.62
N ASP A 512 -21.30 -16.67 -17.01
CA ASP A 512 -20.75 -17.99 -16.64
C ASP A 512 -19.30 -18.17 -17.09
N ALA A 513 -18.96 -17.72 -18.29
CA ALA A 513 -17.59 -17.80 -18.81
C ALA A 513 -16.61 -16.93 -18.01
N VAL A 514 -17.06 -15.76 -17.51
CA VAL A 514 -16.27 -14.89 -16.65
C VAL A 514 -16.09 -15.53 -15.27
N LEU A 515 -17.14 -16.11 -14.69
CA LEU A 515 -17.06 -16.83 -13.41
C LEU A 515 -16.13 -18.03 -13.49
N ALA A 516 -16.22 -18.82 -14.57
CA ALA A 516 -15.33 -19.95 -14.83
C ALA A 516 -13.87 -19.49 -14.88
N LEU A 517 -13.58 -18.42 -15.62
CA LEU A 517 -12.25 -17.82 -15.68
C LEU A 517 -11.75 -17.38 -14.29
N LEU A 518 -12.58 -16.69 -13.51
CA LEU A 518 -12.21 -16.22 -12.16
C LEU A 518 -11.89 -17.39 -11.23
N ASN A 519 -12.69 -18.45 -11.29
CA ASN A 519 -12.50 -19.66 -10.52
C ASN A 519 -11.27 -20.46 -10.95
N GLU A 520 -10.87 -20.38 -12.22
CA GLU A 520 -9.71 -21.12 -12.71
C GLU A 520 -8.39 -20.36 -12.48
N GLN A 521 -8.37 -19.06 -12.79
CA GLN A 521 -7.14 -18.28 -12.96
C GLN A 521 -6.93 -17.20 -11.88
N TYR A 522 -7.96 -16.87 -11.10
CA TYR A 522 -7.93 -15.73 -10.18
C TYR A 522 -8.16 -16.13 -8.72
N ARG A 523 -7.91 -17.38 -8.35
CA ARG A 523 -8.05 -17.83 -6.94
C ARG A 523 -6.91 -17.36 -6.03
N LEU A 524 -5.72 -17.12 -6.59
CA LEU A 524 -4.58 -16.53 -5.88
C LEU A 524 -4.45 -15.02 -6.12
N PRO A 525 -3.86 -14.30 -5.15
CA PRO A 525 -3.48 -12.91 -5.33
C PRO A 525 -2.35 -12.74 -6.35
N THR A 526 -2.03 -11.47 -6.65
CA THR A 526 -0.99 -11.12 -7.63
C THR A 526 0.39 -11.11 -6.96
N SER A 527 1.40 -11.64 -7.65
CA SER A 527 2.82 -11.72 -7.20
C SER A 527 3.11 -12.68 -6.04
N TRP A 528 2.53 -12.49 -4.86
CA TRP A 528 2.70 -13.40 -3.71
C TRP A 528 1.40 -14.16 -3.43
N GLN A 529 1.41 -15.04 -2.43
CA GLN A 529 0.23 -15.72 -1.90
C GLN A 529 -0.13 -15.19 -0.52
N HIS A 530 -1.43 -15.23 -0.19
CA HIS A 530 -1.86 -15.22 1.20
C HIS A 530 -1.43 -16.54 1.83
N GLN A 531 -0.79 -16.52 3.00
CA GLN A 531 -0.26 -17.75 3.59
C GLN A 531 -0.15 -17.70 5.12
N MET A 532 -0.08 -18.87 5.73
CA MET A 532 0.41 -19.09 7.08
C MET A 532 1.72 -19.89 7.02
N PHE A 533 2.63 -19.63 7.93
CA PHE A 533 3.97 -20.22 8.04
C PHE A 533 4.85 -20.00 6.79
N GLY A 534 6.05 -20.55 6.80
CA GLY A 534 7.05 -20.34 5.75
C GLY A 534 7.76 -18.99 5.82
N LEU A 535 8.53 -18.72 4.77
CA LEU A 535 9.07 -17.40 4.51
C LEU A 535 7.94 -16.46 4.09
N GLY A 536 7.88 -15.31 4.74
CA GLY A 536 7.07 -14.19 4.29
C GLY A 536 7.65 -13.54 3.03
N GLY A 537 6.79 -12.89 2.25
CA GLY A 537 7.18 -12.01 1.17
C GLY A 537 8.07 -10.87 1.68
N CYS A 538 8.92 -10.37 0.80
CA CYS A 538 9.87 -9.31 1.10
C CYS A 538 9.84 -8.25 0.00
N ARG A 539 9.45 -7.04 0.36
CA ARG A 539 9.68 -5.81 -0.42
C ARG A 539 10.82 -5.01 0.21
N GLN A 540 10.96 -5.06 1.53
CA GLN A 540 11.93 -4.28 2.29
C GLN A 540 12.75 -5.20 3.21
N THR A 541 12.80 -4.94 4.52
CA THR A 541 13.67 -5.66 5.46
C THR A 541 12.93 -6.38 6.58
N ASN A 542 11.61 -6.22 6.72
CA ASN A 542 10.87 -6.69 7.90
C ASN A 542 10.95 -8.22 8.05
N ARG A 543 11.04 -8.98 6.95
CA ARG A 543 11.20 -10.45 7.06
C ARG A 543 12.45 -10.84 7.86
N TYR A 544 13.54 -10.07 7.74
CA TYR A 544 14.83 -10.40 8.35
C TYR A 544 14.77 -10.20 9.87
N ASP A 545 13.98 -9.25 10.32
CA ASP A 545 13.74 -9.01 11.75
C ASP A 545 12.91 -10.13 12.42
N HIS A 546 12.23 -10.96 11.61
CA HIS A 546 11.31 -12.01 12.06
C HIS A 546 11.71 -13.43 11.63
N MET A 547 12.97 -13.67 11.26
CA MET A 547 13.42 -15.00 10.81
C MET A 547 13.30 -16.10 11.87
N CYS A 548 13.28 -15.72 13.15
CA CYS A 548 13.11 -16.64 14.28
C CYS A 548 11.65 -16.76 14.74
N ASP A 549 10.72 -16.00 14.13
CA ASP A 549 9.31 -16.01 14.46
C ASP A 549 8.52 -16.88 13.47
N HIS A 550 7.32 -17.28 13.85
CA HIS A 550 6.36 -17.88 12.93
C HIS A 550 5.54 -16.79 12.25
N LEU A 551 5.48 -16.83 10.92
CA LEU A 551 4.48 -16.10 10.14
C LEU A 551 3.10 -16.70 10.42
N LEU A 552 2.28 -16.10 11.27
CA LEU A 552 0.92 -16.55 11.52
C LEU A 552 0.02 -16.35 10.31
N LEU A 553 0.11 -15.19 9.68
CA LEU A 553 -0.66 -14.87 8.48
C LEU A 553 0.04 -13.77 7.69
N GLN A 554 0.07 -13.91 6.38
CA GLN A 554 0.38 -12.86 5.45
C GLN A 554 -0.84 -12.59 4.57
N ILE A 555 -1.22 -11.32 4.45
CA ILE A 555 -2.20 -10.84 3.48
C ILE A 555 -1.49 -9.91 2.52
N VAL A 556 -1.53 -10.24 1.23
CA VAL A 556 -0.81 -9.52 0.18
C VAL A 556 -1.77 -8.70 -0.67
N TYR A 557 -1.23 -7.93 -1.63
CA TYR A 557 -2.03 -7.24 -2.63
C TYR A 557 -2.97 -8.20 -3.36
N ASP A 558 -4.27 -7.92 -3.27
CA ASP A 558 -5.31 -8.72 -3.89
C ASP A 558 -6.51 -7.86 -4.25
N ASP A 559 -6.70 -7.62 -5.54
CA ASP A 559 -7.76 -6.74 -6.03
C ASP A 559 -9.17 -7.30 -5.84
N LEU A 560 -9.41 -8.63 -5.93
CA LEU A 560 -10.78 -9.16 -5.83
C LEU A 560 -11.43 -8.93 -4.45
N PRO A 561 -10.76 -9.14 -3.30
CA PRO A 561 -11.24 -8.73 -1.98
C PRO A 561 -10.86 -7.28 -1.63
N GLU A 562 -10.46 -6.47 -2.62
CA GLU A 562 -10.09 -5.06 -2.45
C GLU A 562 -8.94 -4.83 -1.44
N PHE A 563 -8.06 -5.82 -1.24
CA PHE A 563 -6.80 -5.71 -0.49
C PHE A 563 -5.73 -5.00 -1.33
N ARG A 564 -5.99 -3.75 -1.73
CA ARG A 564 -5.11 -2.98 -2.65
C ARG A 564 -4.08 -2.15 -1.89
N PHE A 565 -3.30 -2.79 -1.01
CA PHE A 565 -2.41 -2.11 -0.07
C PHE A 565 -1.23 -1.40 -0.74
N GLY A 566 -1.34 -0.08 -0.97
CA GLY A 566 -0.24 0.71 -1.54
C GLY A 566 0.24 0.18 -2.90
N ASP A 567 1.53 0.32 -3.20
CA ASP A 567 2.15 -0.28 -4.38
C ASP A 567 2.53 -1.74 -4.09
N MET A 568 1.55 -2.64 -4.26
CA MET A 568 1.73 -4.09 -4.08
C MET A 568 2.24 -4.49 -2.69
N GLY A 569 1.72 -3.83 -1.66
CA GLY A 569 2.07 -4.05 -0.28
C GLY A 569 1.45 -5.30 0.34
N LEU A 570 1.94 -5.64 1.53
CA LEU A 570 1.52 -6.81 2.28
C LEU A 570 1.60 -6.57 3.79
N TYR A 571 0.65 -7.15 4.51
CA TYR A 571 0.62 -7.22 5.97
C TYR A 571 1.08 -8.60 6.43
N GLN A 572 1.88 -8.66 7.49
CA GLN A 572 2.38 -9.91 8.05
C GLN A 572 2.21 -9.92 9.57
N PHE A 573 1.64 -10.99 10.09
CA PHE A 573 1.44 -11.23 11.50
C PHE A 573 2.49 -12.24 11.97
N TRP A 574 3.38 -11.83 12.87
CA TRP A 574 4.48 -12.62 13.39
C TRP A 574 4.29 -12.96 14.85
N ILE A 575 4.65 -14.18 15.26
CA ILE A 575 4.60 -14.58 16.67
C ILE A 575 5.84 -15.42 17.00
N SER A 576 6.46 -15.17 18.14
CA SER A 576 7.58 -16.02 18.58
C SER A 576 7.11 -17.44 18.92
N PRO A 577 7.97 -18.46 18.77
CA PRO A 577 7.62 -19.84 19.11
C PRO A 577 7.09 -20.01 20.54
N GLU A 578 7.67 -19.31 21.52
CA GLU A 578 7.25 -19.38 22.92
C GLU A 578 5.87 -18.76 23.14
N ASN A 579 5.60 -17.64 22.47
CA ASN A 579 4.29 -16.98 22.53
C ASN A 579 3.20 -17.83 21.87
N LEU A 580 3.52 -18.49 20.76
CA LEU A 580 2.64 -19.41 20.07
C LEU A 580 2.29 -20.61 20.94
N ALA A 581 3.30 -21.26 21.51
CA ALA A 581 3.12 -22.40 22.41
C ALA A 581 2.28 -22.04 23.65
N ALA A 582 2.41 -20.81 24.15
CA ALA A 582 1.64 -20.30 25.28
C ALA A 582 0.26 -19.71 24.90
N GLY A 583 -0.09 -19.66 23.61
CA GLY A 583 -1.36 -19.05 23.14
C GLY A 583 -1.47 -17.55 23.45
N ARG A 584 -0.35 -16.82 23.48
CA ARG A 584 -0.31 -15.37 23.78
C ARG A 584 -0.52 -14.53 22.52
N TRP A 585 -1.74 -14.54 22.00
CA TRP A 585 -2.12 -13.82 20.77
C TRP A 585 -1.99 -12.30 20.86
N ASP A 586 -1.96 -11.74 22.08
CA ASP A 586 -1.66 -10.33 22.34
C ASP A 586 -0.19 -9.96 22.10
N LYS A 587 0.68 -10.94 21.85
CA LYS A 587 2.11 -10.76 21.52
C LYS A 587 2.40 -10.87 20.04
N VAL A 588 1.38 -11.00 19.19
CA VAL A 588 1.55 -10.96 17.74
C VAL A 588 2.01 -9.57 17.32
N GLN A 589 3.03 -9.52 16.46
CA GLN A 589 3.52 -8.30 15.85
C GLN A 589 2.99 -8.19 14.43
N LEU A 590 2.52 -7.01 14.05
CA LEU A 590 2.11 -6.71 12.68
C LEU A 590 3.18 -5.88 11.99
N THR A 591 3.64 -6.33 10.83
CA THR A 591 4.46 -5.53 9.92
C THR A 591 3.67 -5.21 8.65
N PHE A 592 4.04 -4.11 8.00
CA PHE A 592 3.51 -3.69 6.70
C PHE A 592 4.68 -3.28 5.80
N GLU A 593 4.70 -3.79 4.59
CA GLU A 593 5.65 -3.39 3.55
C GLU A 593 4.91 -2.96 2.29
N CYS A 594 5.41 -1.96 1.57
CA CYS A 594 4.95 -1.58 0.23
C CYS A 594 6.12 -1.05 -0.61
N GLY A 595 5.92 -1.01 -1.94
CA GLY A 595 6.86 -0.43 -2.90
C GLY A 595 7.02 1.08 -2.78
#